data_AF-A0A7S1TEI1-F1
#
_entry.id   AF-A0A7S1TEI1-F1
#
_cell.length_a   1.000
_cell.length_b   1.000
_cell.length_c   1.000
_cell.angle_alpha   90.00
_cell.angle_beta   90.00
_cell.angle_gamma   90.00
#
_symmetry.space_group_name_H-M   'P 1'
#
loop_
_entity.id
_entity.type
_entity.pdbx_description
1 polymer ?
#
loop_
_entity_poly.entity_id
_entity_poly.type
_entity_poly.pdbx_seq_one_letter_code
_entity_poly.pdbx_strand_id
1 'polypeptide(L)'
;MSSSSRVLVALAFHYWFFTSSIHATVGSEPVSLWNSSQELTGPLPSGDAISSGFGSKVAIWGRVAIIGAPALSRGSTLESAGAAYVFLRRATREPMGTGKWTSVATLVAPDAASYDFFGDQVAVSRDTAVVSATYKTGAGVGGALDQAGSVYVFSRTAEKT
;
A
#
# COMPACT_ATOMS: atom_id res chain seq x y z
N MET A 1 23.14 -28.93 -15.15
CA MET A 1 22.34 -30.09 -14.70
C MET A 1 20.97 -29.57 -14.34
N SER A 2 19.89 -30.02 -15.00
CA SER A 2 18.51 -29.63 -14.69
C SER A 2 17.67 -30.88 -14.57
N SER A 3 17.20 -31.17 -13.36
CA SER A 3 16.39 -32.30 -12.93
C SER A 3 16.11 -32.09 -11.43
N SER A 4 14.93 -32.31 -10.85
CA SER A 4 13.70 -32.89 -11.38
C SER A 4 12.52 -32.34 -10.58
N SER A 5 11.37 -32.06 -11.21
CA SER A 5 10.12 -31.89 -10.45
C SER A 5 9.70 -33.24 -9.87
N ARG A 6 9.48 -33.32 -8.55
CA ARG A 6 8.80 -34.45 -7.90
C ARG A 6 7.86 -33.97 -6.80
N VAL A 7 6.62 -34.44 -6.87
CA VAL A 7 5.63 -34.36 -5.80
C VAL A 7 5.90 -35.50 -4.83
N LEU A 8 5.90 -35.22 -3.53
CA LEU A 8 5.87 -36.24 -2.49
C LEU A 8 4.84 -35.86 -1.42
N VAL A 9 3.82 -36.69 -1.29
CA VAL A 9 2.86 -36.68 -0.19
C VAL A 9 3.36 -37.69 0.84
N ALA A 10 3.42 -37.30 2.12
CA ALA A 10 3.69 -38.22 3.22
C ALA A 10 2.91 -37.82 4.48
N LEU A 11 1.93 -38.65 4.85
CA LEU A 11 1.31 -38.68 6.16
C LEU A 11 1.78 -39.95 6.88
N ALA A 12 2.27 -39.85 8.12
CA ALA A 12 2.44 -41.01 9.01
C ALA A 12 2.46 -40.58 10.49
N PHE A 13 1.99 -41.48 11.36
CA PHE A 13 1.74 -41.25 12.79
C PHE A 13 2.94 -41.64 13.71
N HIS A 14 2.83 -41.24 14.98
CA HIS A 14 3.72 -41.59 16.10
C HIS A 14 3.91 -43.10 16.32
N TYR A 15 5.11 -43.52 16.78
CA TYR A 15 5.38 -44.41 17.95
C TYR A 15 6.89 -44.34 18.30
N TRP A 16 7.32 -44.91 19.44
CA TRP A 16 8.72 -44.93 19.92
C TRP A 16 9.40 -46.28 19.49
N PHE A 17 10.72 -46.53 19.51
CA PHE A 17 11.85 -46.05 20.34
C PHE A 17 13.18 -45.98 19.52
N PHE A 18 14.34 -45.87 20.21
CA PHE A 18 15.72 -45.82 19.69
C PHE A 18 16.13 -46.84 18.61
N THR A 19 16.85 -46.38 17.58
CA THR A 19 18.28 -46.71 17.30
C THR A 19 18.92 -45.60 16.45
N SER A 20 20.25 -45.55 16.36
CA SER A 20 21.01 -44.50 15.66
C SER A 20 20.70 -44.40 14.16
N SER A 21 20.50 -43.20 13.63
CA SER A 21 20.52 -42.96 12.18
C SER A 21 20.90 -41.52 11.80
N ILE A 22 22.01 -41.43 11.05
CA ILE A 22 22.38 -40.42 10.04
C ILE A 22 21.86 -38.99 10.29
N HIS A 23 22.78 -38.10 10.68
CA HIS A 23 22.55 -36.65 10.72
C HIS A 23 22.54 -36.08 9.29
N ALA A 24 21.46 -36.32 8.54
CA ALA A 24 21.21 -35.69 7.24
C ALA A 24 20.51 -34.34 7.45
N THR A 25 21.27 -33.33 7.87
CA THR A 25 20.85 -31.92 7.75
C THR A 25 20.85 -31.51 6.28
N VAL A 26 19.83 -31.95 5.55
CA VAL A 26 19.38 -31.23 4.35
C VAL A 26 19.02 -29.84 4.85
N GLY A 27 19.77 -28.83 4.40
CA GLY A 27 19.48 -27.43 4.71
C GLY A 27 18.10 -27.08 4.19
N SER A 28 17.11 -27.14 5.07
CA SER A 28 15.76 -26.66 4.78
C SER A 28 15.82 -25.15 4.76
N GLU A 29 16.13 -24.58 3.59
CA GLU A 29 15.85 -23.18 3.31
C GLU A 29 14.39 -22.90 3.72
N PRO A 30 14.14 -21.93 4.62
CA PRO A 30 12.80 -21.73 5.15
C PRO A 30 11.86 -21.36 4.02
N VAL A 31 10.85 -22.21 3.78
CA VAL A 31 9.82 -21.95 2.77
C VAL A 31 9.06 -20.68 3.15
N SER A 32 9.28 -19.62 2.37
CA SER A 32 8.64 -18.32 2.55
C SER A 32 7.15 -18.39 2.25
N LEU A 33 6.35 -18.71 3.27
CA LEU A 33 4.89 -18.67 3.20
C LEU A 33 4.37 -17.24 3.35
N TRP A 34 3.31 -16.92 2.60
CA TRP A 34 2.58 -15.67 2.78
C TRP A 34 1.92 -15.64 4.16
N ASN A 35 2.30 -14.66 4.98
CA ASN A 35 1.75 -14.44 6.31
C ASN A 35 1.33 -12.97 6.43
N SER A 36 0.14 -12.71 6.97
CA SER A 36 -0.27 -11.35 7.32
C SER A 36 0.57 -10.87 8.50
N SER A 37 1.37 -9.81 8.29
CA SER A 37 2.27 -9.27 9.32
C SER A 37 1.75 -7.99 9.96
N GLN A 38 0.89 -7.25 9.26
CA GLN A 38 0.27 -6.01 9.73
C GLN A 38 -0.94 -5.65 8.86
N GLU A 39 -2.01 -5.21 9.50
CA GLU A 39 -3.11 -4.48 8.85
C GLU A 39 -2.79 -2.98 8.81
N LEU A 40 -3.07 -2.32 7.68
CA LEU A 40 -2.92 -0.87 7.52
C LEU A 40 -4.30 -0.24 7.50
N THR A 41 -4.53 0.74 8.37
CA THR A 41 -5.76 1.53 8.42
C THR A 41 -5.46 2.97 8.06
N GLY A 42 -6.33 3.60 7.25
CA GLY A 42 -6.20 5.02 6.94
C GLY A 42 -6.46 5.85 8.20
N PRO A 43 -5.50 6.65 8.70
CA PRO A 43 -5.77 7.51 9.85
C PRO A 43 -6.87 8.52 9.51
N LEU A 44 -7.80 8.68 10.44
CA LEU A 44 -8.95 9.56 10.28
C LEU A 44 -8.55 11.00 10.66
N PRO A 45 -8.69 12.01 9.77
CA PRO A 45 -8.45 13.40 10.13
C PRO A 45 -9.47 13.95 11.15
N SER A 46 -10.64 13.32 11.21
CA SER A 46 -11.77 13.62 12.09
C SER A 46 -12.45 12.30 12.45
N GLY A 47 -12.78 12.09 13.73
CA GLY A 47 -13.23 10.80 14.27
C GLY A 47 -14.49 10.19 13.63
N ASP A 48 -15.27 11.00 12.91
CA ASP A 48 -16.54 10.61 12.29
C ASP A 48 -16.43 10.25 10.80
N ALA A 49 -15.25 10.42 10.18
CA ALA A 49 -15.05 10.02 8.79
C ALA A 49 -14.75 8.52 8.72
N ILE A 50 -15.63 7.73 8.12
CA ILE A 50 -15.22 6.43 7.59
C ILE A 50 -14.10 6.66 6.56
N SER A 51 -13.04 5.87 6.59
CA SER A 51 -12.00 5.91 5.55
C SER A 51 -12.49 5.23 4.26
N SER A 52 -13.59 5.73 3.69
CA SER A 52 -14.34 5.12 2.60
C SER A 52 -13.47 4.97 1.35
N GLY A 53 -13.39 3.74 0.85
CA GLY A 53 -12.54 3.39 -0.28
C GLY A 53 -11.04 3.30 0.02
N PHE A 54 -10.60 3.41 1.29
CA PHE A 54 -9.20 3.12 1.66
C PHE A 54 -8.80 1.72 1.21
N GLY A 55 -7.62 1.59 0.60
CA GLY A 55 -7.13 0.32 0.08
C GLY A 55 -7.59 0.00 -1.35
N SER A 56 -8.50 0.81 -1.93
CA SER A 56 -9.00 0.61 -3.30
C SER A 56 -7.93 0.73 -4.38
N LYS A 57 -6.81 1.40 -4.09
CA LYS A 57 -5.56 1.37 -4.87
C LYS A 57 -4.36 1.36 -3.94
N VAL A 58 -3.31 0.67 -4.36
CA VAL A 58 -2.04 0.60 -3.64
C VAL A 58 -0.89 0.67 -4.64
N ALA A 59 0.10 1.53 -4.37
CA ALA A 59 1.39 1.54 -5.06
C ALA A 59 2.51 1.46 -4.01
N ILE A 60 3.58 0.71 -4.32
CA ILE A 60 4.71 0.50 -3.40
C ILE A 60 6.04 0.69 -4.13
N TRP A 61 6.97 1.41 -3.50
CA TRP A 61 8.35 1.55 -3.95
C TRP A 61 9.30 1.47 -2.75
N GLY A 62 10.08 0.39 -2.67
CA GLY A 62 11.03 0.14 -1.60
C GLY A 62 10.38 0.07 -0.21
N ARG A 63 10.50 1.15 0.58
CA ARG A 63 9.89 1.30 1.91
C ARG A 63 8.70 2.26 1.92
N VAL A 64 8.27 2.77 0.78
CA VAL A 64 7.15 3.71 0.64
C VAL A 64 5.95 2.97 0.07
N ALA A 65 4.79 3.10 0.70
CA ALA A 65 3.52 2.69 0.10
C ALA A 65 2.58 3.89 0.05
N ILE A 66 1.78 3.99 -1.01
CA ILE A 66 0.71 4.98 -1.16
C ILE A 66 -0.59 4.21 -1.35
N ILE A 67 -1.59 4.57 -0.53
CA ILE A 67 -2.88 3.88 -0.49
C ILE A 67 -3.99 4.90 -0.77
N GLY A 68 -4.74 4.68 -1.85
CA GLY A 68 -5.85 5.54 -2.25
C GLY A 68 -7.09 5.34 -1.38
N ALA A 69 -7.82 6.44 -1.14
CA ALA A 69 -9.13 6.49 -0.50
C ALA A 69 -10.05 7.48 -1.28
N PRO A 70 -10.42 7.19 -2.54
CA PRO A 70 -11.13 8.12 -3.42
C PRO A 70 -12.53 8.47 -2.93
N ALA A 71 -13.23 7.55 -2.26
CA ALA A 71 -14.56 7.79 -1.71
C ALA A 71 -14.54 8.48 -0.34
N LEU A 72 -13.39 8.97 0.14
CA LEU A 72 -13.29 9.66 1.42
C LEU A 72 -13.99 11.02 1.36
N SER A 73 -15.02 11.19 2.18
CA SER A 73 -15.59 12.50 2.49
C SER A 73 -14.78 13.19 3.58
N ARG A 74 -14.45 14.48 3.39
CA ARG A 74 -13.62 15.26 4.32
C ARG A 74 -14.45 16.37 4.99
N GLY A 75 -15.15 16.01 6.06
CA GLY A 75 -16.16 16.86 6.68
C GLY A 75 -17.46 16.91 5.85
N SER A 76 -18.34 17.86 6.16
CA SER A 76 -19.67 17.99 5.54
C SER A 76 -19.68 18.71 4.18
N THR A 77 -18.56 19.30 3.76
CA THR A 77 -18.48 20.16 2.57
C THR A 77 -17.69 19.56 1.40
N LEU A 78 -17.02 18.43 1.61
CA LEU A 78 -16.13 17.77 0.63
C LEU A 78 -16.48 16.28 0.53
N GLU A 79 -17.66 15.98 0.00
CA GLU A 79 -18.17 14.61 -0.17
C GLU A 79 -17.39 13.88 -1.27
N SER A 80 -16.85 12.69 -1.00
CA SER A 80 -16.03 11.93 -1.97
C SER A 80 -14.93 12.74 -2.65
N ALA A 81 -14.40 13.77 -1.97
CA ALA A 81 -13.27 14.57 -2.46
C ALA A 81 -11.97 13.76 -2.45
N GLY A 82 -11.92 12.70 -1.64
CA GLY A 82 -10.84 11.71 -1.63
C GLY A 82 -9.58 12.13 -0.86
N ALA A 83 -8.69 11.16 -0.68
CA ALA A 83 -7.33 11.30 -0.17
C ALA A 83 -6.44 10.15 -0.66
N ALA A 84 -5.13 10.28 -0.48
CA ALA A 84 -4.18 9.17 -0.55
C ALA A 84 -3.23 9.21 0.66
N TYR A 85 -2.93 8.06 1.25
CA TYR A 85 -2.15 7.94 2.47
C TYR A 85 -0.76 7.40 2.19
N VAL A 86 0.28 8.05 2.72
CA VAL A 86 1.68 7.63 2.58
C VAL A 86 2.10 6.87 3.84
N PHE A 87 2.47 5.60 3.65
CA PHE A 87 3.06 4.76 4.68
C PHE A 87 4.55 4.57 4.44
N LEU A 88 5.33 4.59 5.53
CA LEU A 88 6.73 4.21 5.53
C LEU A 88 6.94 2.92 6.33
N ARG A 89 7.66 1.97 5.72
CA ARG A 89 8.17 0.78 6.41
C ARG A 89 9.44 1.17 7.17
N ARG A 90 9.49 0.90 8.47
CA ARG A 90 10.72 1.09 9.27
C ARG A 90 11.84 0.25 8.65
N ALA A 91 13.02 0.84 8.52
CA ALA A 91 14.19 0.13 8.04
C ALA A 91 14.58 -0.99 9.03
N THR A 92 14.70 -2.21 8.52
CA THR A 92 15.28 -3.36 9.19
C THR A 92 16.66 -3.66 8.60
N ARG A 93 17.47 -4.51 9.25
CA ARG A 93 18.74 -4.98 8.67
C ARG A 93 18.51 -5.76 7.37
N GLU A 94 17.37 -6.45 7.28
CA GLU A 94 16.88 -7.11 6.08
C GLU A 94 16.26 -6.12 5.06
N PRO A 95 16.76 -6.04 3.81
CA PRO A 95 16.21 -5.16 2.77
C PRO A 95 14.72 -5.40 2.45
N MET A 96 14.25 -6.64 2.62
CA MET A 96 12.87 -7.10 2.38
C MET A 96 12.15 -7.52 3.67
N GLY A 97 12.70 -7.18 4.85
CA GLY A 97 12.18 -7.66 6.14
C GLY A 97 10.84 -7.06 6.59
N THR A 98 10.25 -7.69 7.60
CA THR A 98 8.96 -7.42 8.26
C THR A 98 8.91 -6.14 9.10
N GLY A 99 9.60 -5.08 8.66
CA GLY A 99 9.58 -3.79 9.34
C GLY A 99 8.17 -3.23 9.48
N LYS A 100 7.82 -2.71 10.67
CA LYS A 100 6.51 -2.09 10.93
C LYS A 100 6.26 -0.92 9.97
N TRP A 101 5.07 -0.87 9.40
CA TRP A 101 4.58 0.26 8.62
C TRP A 101 3.89 1.30 9.51
N THR A 102 4.11 2.57 9.22
CA THR A 102 3.44 3.70 9.87
C THR A 102 2.97 4.69 8.82
N SER A 103 1.75 5.20 8.94
CA SER A 103 1.32 6.37 8.16
C SER A 103 2.15 7.58 8.58
N VAL A 104 2.62 8.36 7.59
CA VAL A 104 3.46 9.54 7.81
C VAL A 104 2.96 10.79 7.09
N ALA A 105 2.03 10.65 6.14
CA ALA A 105 1.37 11.78 5.49
C ALA A 105 0.01 11.38 4.92
N THR A 106 -0.89 12.36 4.83
CA THR A 106 -2.13 12.28 4.05
C THR A 106 -2.04 13.31 2.92
N LEU A 107 -2.10 12.84 1.68
CA LEU A 107 -2.15 13.66 0.48
C LEU A 107 -3.60 13.96 0.13
N VAL A 108 -3.88 15.20 -0.24
CA VAL A 108 -5.17 15.69 -0.71
C VAL A 108 -4.93 16.69 -1.85
N ALA A 109 -5.89 16.85 -2.75
CA ALA A 109 -5.87 17.98 -3.68
C ALA A 109 -6.03 19.30 -2.90
N PRO A 110 -5.21 20.34 -3.16
CA PRO A 110 -5.31 21.64 -2.51
C PRO A 110 -6.55 22.43 -2.94
N ASP A 111 -7.04 22.15 -4.15
CA ASP A 111 -8.20 22.73 -4.82
C ASP A 111 -9.37 21.73 -4.90
N ALA A 112 -9.43 20.80 -3.95
CA ALA A 112 -10.42 19.71 -3.95
C ALA A 112 -11.87 20.21 -3.90
N ALA A 113 -12.71 19.64 -4.75
CA ALA A 113 -14.16 19.75 -4.69
C ALA A 113 -14.81 18.41 -4.30
N SER A 114 -16.09 18.43 -3.97
CA SER A 114 -16.88 17.20 -3.83
C SER A 114 -16.88 16.41 -5.14
N TYR A 115 -16.82 15.09 -5.04
CA TYR A 115 -16.77 14.15 -6.17
C TYR A 115 -15.55 14.29 -7.10
N ASP A 116 -14.44 14.89 -6.64
CA ASP A 116 -13.16 14.85 -7.35
C ASP A 116 -12.54 13.42 -7.37
N PHE A 117 -12.86 12.58 -6.36
CA PHE A 117 -12.30 11.25 -6.13
C PHE A 117 -10.76 11.20 -6.15
N PHE A 118 -10.11 12.13 -5.45
CA PHE A 118 -8.65 12.13 -5.31
C PHE A 118 -8.15 10.84 -4.65
N GLY A 119 -7.17 10.17 -5.25
CA GLY A 119 -6.69 8.86 -4.82
C GLY A 119 -7.25 7.69 -5.63
N ASP A 120 -8.03 7.95 -6.69
CA ASP A 120 -8.59 6.88 -7.54
C ASP A 120 -7.52 6.10 -8.33
N GLN A 121 -6.38 6.72 -8.62
CA GLN A 121 -5.16 6.04 -9.06
C GLN A 121 -3.95 6.62 -8.32
N VAL A 122 -2.98 5.77 -7.99
CA VAL A 122 -1.74 6.16 -7.30
C VAL A 122 -0.53 5.49 -7.94
N ALA A 123 0.58 6.21 -8.04
CA ALA A 123 1.89 5.68 -8.44
C ALA A 123 3.00 6.31 -7.59
N VAL A 124 4.09 5.58 -7.38
CA VAL A 124 5.26 6.08 -6.63
C VAL A 124 6.56 5.55 -7.22
N SER A 125 7.54 6.42 -7.36
CA SER A 125 8.90 6.07 -7.79
C SER A 125 9.89 7.04 -7.15
N ARG A 126 10.87 6.49 -6.42
CA ARG A 126 11.87 7.26 -5.65
C ARG A 126 11.22 8.26 -4.69
N ASP A 127 11.31 9.54 -5.03
CA ASP A 127 10.82 10.67 -4.26
C ASP A 127 9.63 11.36 -4.93
N THR A 128 9.12 10.80 -6.03
CA THR A 128 7.94 11.29 -6.74
C THR A 128 6.76 10.37 -6.51
N ALA A 129 5.64 10.96 -6.11
CA ALA A 129 4.33 10.33 -6.05
C ALA A 129 3.38 11.02 -7.04
N VAL A 130 2.50 10.24 -7.64
CA VAL A 130 1.49 10.72 -8.60
C VAL A 130 0.13 10.20 -8.14
N VAL A 131 -0.87 11.09 -8.06
CA VAL A 131 -2.22 10.76 -7.60
C VAL A 131 -3.25 11.40 -8.53
N SER A 132 -4.23 10.62 -9.01
CA SER A 132 -5.32 11.17 -9.82
C SER A 132 -6.50 11.65 -8.96
N ALA A 133 -7.25 12.61 -9.50
CA ALA A 133 -8.62 12.93 -9.15
C ALA A 133 -9.44 12.77 -10.45
N THR A 134 -9.89 11.53 -10.71
CA THR A 134 -10.34 11.11 -12.04
C THR A 134 -11.60 11.86 -12.52
N TYR A 135 -12.42 12.35 -11.58
CA TYR A 135 -13.69 13.03 -11.89
C TYR A 135 -13.64 14.54 -11.64
N LYS A 136 -12.46 15.11 -11.39
CA LYS A 136 -12.31 16.55 -11.20
C LYS A 136 -12.76 17.33 -12.45
N THR A 137 -13.65 18.30 -12.26
CA THR A 137 -13.98 19.28 -13.29
C THR A 137 -12.81 20.26 -13.45
N GLY A 138 -12.28 20.37 -14.68
CA GLY A 138 -11.07 21.13 -14.96
C GLY A 138 -11.27 22.66 -14.85
N ALA A 139 -10.29 23.37 -14.28
CA ALA A 139 -10.35 24.82 -14.07
C ALA A 139 -10.11 25.68 -15.34
N GLY A 140 -10.19 25.11 -16.55
CA GLY A 140 -10.25 25.89 -17.78
C GLY A 140 -9.90 25.12 -19.06
N VAL A 141 -10.82 25.11 -20.03
CA VAL A 141 -10.72 25.94 -21.25
C VAL A 141 -12.13 26.31 -21.72
N GLY A 142 -12.60 27.54 -21.45
CA GLY A 142 -13.77 28.13 -22.14
C GLY A 142 -15.14 27.44 -22.04
N GLY A 143 -15.31 26.41 -21.22
CA GLY A 143 -16.57 25.67 -21.07
C GLY A 143 -16.40 24.46 -20.16
N ALA A 144 -17.52 23.93 -19.65
CA ALA A 144 -17.53 22.82 -18.70
C ALA A 144 -17.04 21.51 -19.37
N LEU A 145 -15.77 21.18 -19.15
CA LEU A 145 -15.31 19.80 -19.22
C LEU A 145 -15.57 19.15 -17.86
N ASP A 146 -16.84 18.81 -17.62
CA ASP A 146 -17.24 18.01 -16.47
C ASP A 146 -16.39 16.73 -16.46
N GLN A 147 -15.76 16.44 -15.32
CA GLN A 147 -15.00 15.21 -15.12
C GLN A 147 -13.83 15.01 -16.11
N ALA A 148 -13.20 16.10 -16.58
CA ALA A 148 -11.93 16.05 -17.34
C ALA A 148 -10.82 15.28 -16.60
N GLY A 149 -10.91 15.22 -15.28
CA GLY A 149 -9.93 14.62 -14.39
C GLY A 149 -8.73 15.55 -14.16
N SER A 150 -7.92 15.19 -13.19
CA SER A 150 -6.65 15.88 -12.89
C SER A 150 -5.66 14.92 -12.27
N VAL A 151 -4.36 15.25 -12.38
CA VAL A 151 -3.27 14.46 -11.83
C VAL A 151 -2.32 15.37 -11.07
N TYR A 152 -2.04 15.00 -9.84
CA TYR A 152 -1.21 15.75 -8.90
C TYR A 152 0.11 15.03 -8.69
N VAL A 153 1.22 15.77 -8.83
CA VAL A 153 2.57 15.26 -8.63
C VAL A 153 3.11 15.83 -7.32
N PHE A 154 3.48 14.93 -6.40
CA PHE A 154 4.09 15.28 -5.13
C PHE A 154 5.56 14.87 -5.14
N SER A 155 6.43 15.79 -4.74
CA SER A 155 7.85 15.53 -4.53
C SER A 155 8.15 15.50 -3.04
N ARG A 156 8.87 14.46 -2.57
CA ARG A 156 9.38 14.41 -1.21
C ARG A 156 10.54 15.40 -1.08
N THR A 157 10.29 16.51 -0.39
CA THR A 157 11.38 17.35 0.13
C THR A 157 12.01 16.65 1.34
N ALA A 158 13.33 16.52 1.32
CA ALA A 158 14.08 16.28 2.54
C ALA A 158 14.23 17.63 3.26
N GLU A 159 13.70 17.75 4.48
CA GLU A 159 14.11 18.86 5.34
C GLU A 159 15.60 18.71 5.63
N LYS A 160 16.35 19.78 5.33
CA LYS A 160 17.78 19.86 5.61
C LYS A 160 17.93 20.30 7.06
N THR A 161 18.13 19.32 7.95
CA THR A 161 18.56 19.53 9.35
C THR A 161 19.90 20.27 9.43
#